data_AF-A0A2W2EDM6-F1
#
_entry.id   AF-A0A2W2EDM6-F1
#
_cell.length_a   1.000
_cell.length_b   1.000
_cell.length_c   1.000
_cell.angle_alpha   90.00
_cell.angle_beta   90.00
_cell.angle_gamma   90.00
#
_symmetry.space_group_name_H-M   'P 1'
#
loop_
_entity.id
_entity.type
_entity.pdbx_description
1 polymer ?
#
loop_
_entity_poly.entity_id
_entity_poly.type
_entity_poly.pdbx_seq_one_letter_code
_entity_poly.pdbx_strand_id
1 'polypeptide(L)' 'MHRAIDQLGIELDLADDDLVSDAVLIAKVHKPDGGVSVVLRVSSGTDWVTQRALIAVANDVDSDGYDNL' A
#
# COMPACT_ATOMS: atom_id res chain seq x y z
N MET A 1 -0.73 -1.99 -17.69
CA MET A 1 -0.84 -3.25 -16.91
C MET A 1 -1.32 -2.88 -15.51
N HIS A 2 -2.64 -2.85 -15.28
CA HIS A 2 -3.29 -2.43 -14.01
C HIS A 2 -4.11 -3.57 -13.36
N ARG A 3 -4.21 -4.75 -14.00
CA ARG A 3 -5.20 -5.80 -13.68
C ARG A 3 -4.99 -6.62 -12.40
N ALA A 4 -3.85 -6.50 -11.72
CA ALA A 4 -3.50 -7.42 -10.64
C ALA A 4 -4.02 -7.02 -9.25
N ILE A 5 -4.27 -5.72 -9.02
CA ILE A 5 -4.71 -5.21 -7.71
C ILE A 5 -6.22 -5.41 -7.54
N ASP A 6 -7.01 -5.13 -8.59
CA ASP A 6 -8.48 -5.25 -8.57
C ASP A 6 -8.96 -6.66 -8.18
N GLN A 7 -8.17 -7.70 -8.45
CA GLN A 7 -8.51 -9.09 -8.11
C GLN A 7 -8.27 -9.46 -6.64
N LEU A 8 -7.52 -8.63 -5.90
CA LEU A 8 -7.19 -8.89 -4.50
C LEU A 8 -8.29 -8.41 -3.54
N GLY A 9 -9.29 -7.67 -4.03
CA GLY A 9 -10.38 -7.14 -3.20
C GLY A 9 -9.89 -6.12 -2.15
N ILE A 10 -8.81 -5.40 -2.45
CA ILE A 10 -8.29 -4.33 -1.59
C ILE A 10 -9.01 -3.04 -1.96
N GLU A 11 -9.69 -2.44 -1.00
CA GLU A 11 -10.40 -1.17 -1.13
C GLU A 11 -9.89 -0.19 -0.08
N LEU A 12 -9.79 1.09 -0.44
CA LEU A 12 -9.52 2.16 0.51
C LEU A 12 -10.86 2.75 0.93
N ASP A 13 -11.10 2.81 2.23
CA ASP A 13 -12.23 3.54 2.79
C ASP A 13 -11.88 5.04 2.82
N LEU A 14 -12.51 5.83 1.97
CA LEU A 14 -12.24 7.24 1.76
C LEU A 14 -13.55 8.02 1.82
N ALA A 15 -13.52 9.20 2.45
CA ALA A 15 -14.63 10.15 2.40
C ALA A 15 -14.70 10.84 1.02
N ASP A 16 -15.85 11.45 0.71
CA ASP A 16 -16.12 12.09 -0.59
C ASP A 16 -15.11 13.19 -0.97
N ASP A 17 -14.47 13.83 0.00
CA ASP A 17 -13.52 14.92 -0.16
C ASP A 17 -12.06 14.54 0.13
N ASP A 18 -11.78 13.26 0.41
CA ASP A 18 -10.42 12.79 0.64
C ASP A 18 -9.60 12.80 -0.65
N LEU A 19 -8.37 13.31 -0.54
CA LEU A 19 -7.39 13.29 -1.61
C LEU A 19 -6.19 12.43 -1.22
N VAL A 20 -6.03 11.29 -1.89
CA VAL A 20 -4.83 10.46 -1.76
C VAL A 20 -3.68 11.12 -2.50
N SER A 21 -2.68 11.63 -1.77
CA SER A 21 -1.47 12.24 -2.36
C SER A 21 -0.41 11.20 -2.72
N ASP A 22 -0.23 10.21 -1.86
CA ASP A 22 0.83 9.22 -1.95
C ASP A 22 0.33 7.84 -1.52
N ALA A 23 0.83 6.80 -2.19
CA ALA A 23 0.52 5.41 -1.88
C ALA A 23 1.77 4.54 -1.99
N VAL A 24 1.90 3.62 -1.03
CA VAL A 24 2.91 2.56 -1.06
C VAL A 24 2.18 1.21 -1.12
N LEU A 25 2.47 0.42 -2.16
CA LEU A 25 1.95 -0.93 -2.31
C LEU A 25 3.06 -1.94 -2.08
N ILE A 26 2.84 -2.85 -1.13
CA ILE A 26 3.69 -4.01 -0.88
C ILE A 26 2.86 -5.27 -1.16
N ALA A 27 3.30 -6.08 -2.10
CA ALA A 27 2.59 -7.31 -2.47
C ALA A 27 3.53 -8.52 -2.46
N LYS A 28 3.08 -9.60 -1.81
CA LYS A 28 3.69 -10.92 -1.96
C LYS A 28 3.16 -11.56 -3.25
N VAL A 29 4.06 -12.02 -4.10
CA VAL A 29 3.74 -12.63 -5.39
C VAL A 29 4.29 -14.05 -5.44
N HIS A 30 3.38 -15.01 -5.61
CA HIS A 30 3.73 -16.39 -5.96
C HIS A 30 4.00 -16.49 -7.46
N LYS A 31 5.13 -17.08 -7.82
CA LYS A 31 5.55 -17.29 -9.21
C LYS A 31 5.13 -18.69 -9.69
N PRO A 32 4.95 -18.88 -11.01
CA PRO A 32 4.54 -20.18 -11.55
C PRO A 32 5.50 -21.34 -11.24
N ASP A 33 6.78 -21.04 -10.98
CA ASP A 33 7.81 -22.01 -10.61
C ASP A 33 7.81 -22.36 -9.10
N GLY A 34 6.83 -21.87 -8.34
CA GLY A 34 6.75 -22.04 -6.89
C GLY A 34 7.58 -21.03 -6.09
N GLY A 35 8.32 -20.15 -6.76
CA GLY A 35 9.06 -19.06 -6.13
C GLY A 35 8.14 -18.04 -5.47
N VAL A 36 8.70 -17.31 -4.51
CA VAL A 36 8.02 -16.18 -3.85
C VAL A 36 8.88 -14.93 -4.04
N SER A 37 8.26 -13.83 -4.45
CA SER A 37 8.89 -12.52 -4.50
C SER A 37 8.04 -11.48 -3.78
N VAL A 38 8.67 -10.45 -3.24
CA VAL A 38 7.97 -9.25 -2.77
C VAL A 38 8.11 -8.17 -3.84
N VAL A 39 7.00 -7.49 -4.15
CA VAL A 39 6.97 -6.34 -5.05
C VAL A 39 6.61 -5.12 -4.24
N LEU A 40 7.42 -4.07 -4.37
CA LEU A 40 7.18 -2.74 -3.83
C LEU A 40 6.91 -1.79 -4.99
N ARG A 41 5.83 -1.00 -4.89
CA ARG A 41 5.51 0.09 -5.81
C ARG A 41 5.13 1.32 -4.99
N VAL A 42 5.45 2.48 -5.52
CA VAL A 42 5.11 3.78 -4.95
C VAL A 42 4.44 4.63 -6.01
N SER A 43 3.58 5.55 -5.59
CA SER A 43 3.04 6.59 -6.47
C SER A 43 4.16 7.42 -7.13
N SER A 44 3.85 7.99 -8.29
CA SER A 44 4.78 8.85 -9.00
C SER A 44 5.03 10.11 -8.18
N GLY A 45 6.30 10.49 -8.01
CA GLY A 45 6.69 11.69 -7.26
C GLY A 45 6.92 11.48 -5.77
N THR A 46 6.55 10.31 -5.22
CA THR A 46 6.81 9.99 -3.81
C THR A 46 8.31 9.87 -3.56
N ASP A 47 8.83 10.72 -2.67
CA ASP A 47 10.23 10.67 -2.26
C ASP A 47 10.49 9.55 -1.25
N TRP A 48 11.76 9.22 -1.06
CA TRP A 48 12.17 8.11 -0.20
C TRP A 48 11.86 8.34 1.29
N VAL A 49 11.77 9.59 1.76
CA VAL A 49 11.43 9.91 3.15
C VAL A 49 9.94 9.65 3.35
N THR A 50 9.10 10.20 2.48
CA THR A 50 7.64 9.98 2.49
C THR A 50 7.30 8.49 2.40
N GLN A 51 7.96 7.77 1.49
CA GLN A 51 7.80 6.32 1.38
C GLN A 51 8.08 5.59 2.71
N ARG A 52 9.19 5.92 3.37
CA ARG A 52 9.56 5.25 4.64
C ARG A 52 8.64 5.63 5.78
N ALA A 53 8.19 6.89 5.82
CA ALA A 53 7.22 7.35 6.79
C ALA A 53 5.89 6.63 6.65
N LEU A 54 5.35 6.49 5.43
CA LEU A 54 4.11 5.76 5.17
C LEU A 54 4.17 4.30 5.63
N ILE A 55 5.28 3.61 5.36
CA ILE A 55 5.45 2.22 5.81
C ILE A 55 5.46 2.12 7.34
N ALA A 56 6.13 3.05 8.02
CA ALA A 56 6.19 3.06 9.48
C ALA A 56 4.82 3.36 10.09
N VAL A 57 4.14 4.42 9.63
CA VAL A 57 2.80 4.79 10.12
C VAL A 57 1.79 3.69 9.85
N ALA A 58 1.86 3.01 8.70
CA ALA A 58 0.97 1.88 8.42
C ALA A 58 1.11 0.74 9.44
N ASN A 59 2.34 0.47 9.90
CA ASN A 59 2.58 -0.52 10.95
C ASN A 59 2.01 -0.08 12.31
N ASP A 60 2.08 1.21 12.61
CA ASP A 60 1.55 1.76 13.87
C ASP A 60 0.00 1.74 13.88
N VAL A 61 -0.64 2.13 12.75
CA VAL A 61 -2.11 2.09 12.57
C VAL A 61 -2.66 0.66 12.69
N ASP A 62 -1.99 -0.32 12.09
CA ASP A 62 -2.40 -1.73 12.18
C ASP A 62 -2.33 -2.23 13.64
N SER A 63 -1.38 -1.74 14.43
CA SER A 63 -1.24 -2.12 15.84
C SER A 63 -2.21 -1.43 16.80
N ASP A 64 -2.58 -0.16 16.58
CA ASP A 64 -3.32 0.67 17.54
C ASP A 64 -4.75 1.06 17.11
N GLY A 65 -5.14 0.77 15.87
CA GLY A 65 -6.46 1.07 15.30
C GLY A 65 -6.58 2.50 14.76
N TYR A 66 -7.26 2.63 13.61
CA TYR A 66 -7.42 3.88 12.84
C TYR A 66 -8.15 5.02 13.60
N ASP A 67 -8.97 4.69 14.60
CA ASP A 67 -9.82 5.65 15.33
C ASP A 67 -9.07 6.59 16.30
N ASN A 68 -7.75 6.40 16.49
CA ASN A 68 -6.96 7.12 17.51
C ASN A 68 -5.96 8.16 16.97
N LEU A 69 -6.03 8.50 15.67
CA LEU A 69 -5.16 9.51 15.04
C LEU A 69 -5.88 10.83 14.75
#